data_AF-A0A7S4L4E2-F1
#
_entry.id   AF-A0A7S4L4E2-F1
#
_cell.length_a   1.000
_cell.length_b   1.000
_cell.length_c   1.000
_cell.angle_alpha   90.00
_cell.angle_beta   90.00
_cell.angle_gamma   90.00
#
_symmetry.space_group_name_H-M   'P 1'
#
loop_
_entity.id
_entity.type
_entity.pdbx_description
1 polymer ?
#
loop_
_entity_poly.entity_id
_entity_poly.type
_entity_poly.pdbx_seq_one_letter_code
_entity_poly.pdbx_strand_id
1 'polypeptide(L)'
;YILEMVQKKIRDAERPPYEVPVRCIIWPDPFTEQNRFIGVSGKPNRPFMTSFFGDILSPLYQEVEEELGVKPTSGNREEGDGEGMRTEGMEVEEVEEEV
;
A
#
# COMPACT_ATOMS: atom_id res chain seq x y z
N TYR A 1 -17.29 -13.35 -6.79
CA TYR A 1 -17.17 -14.39 -5.76
C TYR A 1 -15.98 -14.21 -4.81
N ILE A 2 -14.70 -14.37 -5.22
CA ILE A 2 -13.56 -14.27 -4.26
C ILE A 2 -13.41 -12.84 -3.69
N LEU A 3 -13.41 -11.83 -4.56
CA LEU A 3 -13.25 -10.44 -4.16
C LEU A 3 -14.34 -10.00 -3.16
N GLU A 4 -15.61 -10.27 -3.47
CA GLU A 4 -16.73 -9.93 -2.58
C GLU A 4 -16.60 -10.58 -1.20
N MET A 5 -16.08 -11.82 -1.14
CA MET A 5 -15.83 -12.52 0.11
C MET A 5 -14.73 -11.82 0.94
N VAL A 6 -13.66 -11.36 0.29
CA VAL A 6 -12.59 -10.58 0.92
C VAL A 6 -13.11 -9.24 1.42
N GLN A 7 -13.84 -8.51 0.58
CA GLN A 7 -14.42 -7.21 0.94
C GLN A 7 -15.41 -7.35 2.10
N LYS A 8 -16.21 -8.42 2.14
CA LYS A 8 -17.08 -8.72 3.27
C LYS A 8 -16.28 -8.89 4.55
N LYS A 9 -15.23 -9.72 4.55
CA LYS A 9 -14.38 -9.92 5.74
C LYS A 9 -13.72 -8.63 6.24
N ILE A 10 -13.30 -7.75 5.32
CA ILE A 10 -12.68 -6.46 5.68
C ILE A 10 -13.73 -5.52 6.30
N ARG A 11 -14.94 -5.47 5.75
CA ARG A 11 -16.06 -4.70 6.32
C ARG A 11 -16.51 -5.24 7.68
N ASP A 12 -16.61 -6.57 7.81
CA ASP A 12 -16.95 -7.24 9.08
C ASP A 12 -15.89 -6.97 10.16
N ALA A 13 -14.65 -6.67 9.76
CA ALA A 13 -13.56 -6.25 10.64
C ALA A 13 -13.50 -4.72 10.86
N GLU A 14 -14.57 -3.99 10.50
CA GLU A 14 -14.73 -2.54 10.67
C GLU A 14 -13.56 -1.71 10.10
N ARG A 15 -12.91 -2.22 9.05
CA ARG A 15 -11.78 -1.53 8.43
C ARG A 15 -12.25 -0.33 7.61
N PRO A 16 -11.44 0.73 7.53
CA PRO A 16 -11.74 1.88 6.67
C PRO A 16 -11.97 1.47 5.21
N PRO A 17 -12.85 2.17 4.47
CA PRO A 17 -13.17 1.83 3.08
C PRO A 17 -11.96 1.81 2.13
N TYR A 18 -10.93 2.64 2.39
CA TYR A 18 -9.73 2.69 1.56
C TYR A 18 -8.80 1.47 1.74
N GLU A 19 -9.02 0.65 2.76
CA GLU A 19 -8.32 -0.64 2.93
C GLU A 19 -9.01 -1.77 2.14
N VAL A 20 -10.21 -1.53 1.59
CA VAL A 20 -10.97 -2.52 0.84
C VAL A 20 -10.47 -2.57 -0.61
N PRO A 21 -9.95 -3.71 -1.10
CA PRO A 21 -9.49 -3.82 -2.47
C PRO A 21 -10.66 -3.68 -3.46
N VAL A 22 -10.47 -2.85 -4.49
CA VAL A 22 -11.46 -2.59 -5.56
C VAL A 22 -11.40 -3.66 -6.66
N ARG A 23 -10.19 -4.14 -6.97
CA ARG A 23 -9.90 -5.22 -7.92
C ARG A 23 -8.80 -6.12 -7.36
N CYS A 24 -8.72 -7.35 -7.85
CA CYS A 24 -7.66 -8.29 -7.50
C CYS A 24 -7.30 -9.16 -8.70
N ILE A 25 -6.03 -9.57 -8.78
CA ILE A 25 -5.58 -10.60 -9.72
C ILE A 25 -5.78 -11.97 -9.07
N ILE A 26 -6.32 -12.92 -9.83
CA ILE A 26 -6.36 -14.32 -9.43
C ILE A 26 -5.12 -14.99 -9.98
N TRP A 27 -4.20 -15.35 -9.09
CA TRP A 27 -2.98 -16.05 -9.43
C TRP A 27 -3.16 -17.56 -9.18
N PRO A 28 -2.92 -18.42 -10.18
CA PRO A 28 -3.26 -19.84 -10.08
C PRO A 28 -2.27 -20.65 -9.23
N ASP A 29 -1.00 -20.23 -9.18
CA ASP A 29 0.05 -20.96 -8.47
C ASP A 29 0.21 -20.47 -7.03
N PRO A 30 0.46 -21.35 -6.05
CA PRO A 30 0.74 -20.91 -4.69
C PRO A 30 2.05 -20.12 -4.62
N PHE A 31 2.14 -19.18 -3.68
CA PHE A 31 3.41 -18.51 -3.39
C PHE A 31 4.33 -19.44 -2.61
N THR A 32 5.54 -19.64 -3.12
CA THR A 32 6.53 -20.55 -2.55
C THR A 32 7.93 -19.95 -2.55
N GLU A 33 8.87 -20.62 -1.90
CA GLU A 33 10.28 -20.23 -1.98
C GLU A 33 10.85 -20.52 -3.38
N GLN A 34 10.39 -21.58 -4.05
CA GLN A 34 10.87 -21.97 -5.39
C GLN A 34 10.52 -20.92 -6.45
N ASN A 35 9.33 -20.31 -6.36
CA ASN A 35 8.94 -19.20 -7.25
C ASN A 35 9.29 -17.82 -6.67
N ARG A 36 10.09 -17.76 -5.59
CA ARG A 36 10.64 -16.55 -4.96
C ARG A 36 9.62 -15.59 -4.36
N PHE A 37 8.33 -15.91 -4.39
CA PHE A 37 7.28 -15.10 -3.76
C PHE A 37 7.31 -15.18 -2.24
N ILE A 38 7.85 -16.26 -1.69
CA ILE A 38 8.14 -16.40 -0.26
C ILE A 38 9.65 -16.36 -0.07
N GLY A 39 10.12 -15.56 0.89
CA GLY A 39 11.52 -15.55 1.29
C GLY A 39 11.83 -16.71 2.25
N VAL A 40 13.11 -16.97 2.49
CA VAL A 40 13.60 -18.01 3.43
C VAL A 40 13.05 -17.90 4.86
N SER A 41 12.48 -16.76 5.24
CA SER A 41 11.83 -16.55 6.53
C SER A 41 10.36 -17.02 6.57
N GLY A 42 9.84 -17.56 5.47
CA GLY A 42 8.42 -17.89 5.31
C GLY A 42 7.52 -16.68 5.07
N LYS A 43 8.08 -15.47 4.97
CA LYS A 43 7.31 -14.24 4.73
C LYS A 43 7.24 -13.90 3.25
N PRO A 44 6.17 -13.21 2.79
CA PRO A 44 6.09 -12.70 1.43
C PRO A 44 7.28 -11.81 1.07
N ASN A 45 7.90 -12.09 -0.07
CA ASN A 45 8.99 -11.33 -0.63
C ASN A 45 8.43 -10.12 -1.40
N ARG A 46 8.06 -9.07 -0.66
CA ARG A 46 7.41 -7.88 -1.20
C ARG A 46 8.19 -7.24 -2.38
N PRO A 47 9.53 -7.04 -2.32
CA PRO A 47 10.27 -6.49 -3.45
C PRO A 47 10.09 -7.29 -4.75
N PHE A 48 10.15 -8.63 -4.66
CA PHE A 48 9.95 -9.48 -5.83
C PHE A 48 8.50 -9.45 -6.32
N MET A 49 7.53 -9.52 -5.41
CA MET A 49 6.11 -9.43 -5.75
C MET A 49 5.77 -8.11 -6.43
N THR A 50 6.27 -6.98 -5.93
CA THR A 50 6.04 -5.66 -6.53
C THR A 50 6.66 -5.57 -7.92
N SER A 51 7.87 -6.10 -8.12
CA SER A 51 8.49 -6.14 -9.45
C SER A 51 7.74 -7.03 -10.43
N PHE A 52 7.27 -8.21 -9.98
CA PHE A 52 6.61 -9.18 -10.84
C PHE A 52 5.16 -8.80 -11.18
N PHE A 53 4.38 -8.42 -10.17
CA PHE A 53 2.97 -8.05 -10.35
C PHE A 53 2.78 -6.58 -10.73
N GLY A 54 3.80 -5.73 -10.59
CA GLY A 54 3.71 -4.30 -10.89
C GLY A 54 3.26 -4.05 -12.33
N ASP A 55 3.89 -4.72 -13.29
CA ASP A 55 3.56 -4.59 -14.71
C ASP A 55 2.14 -5.12 -15.04
N ILE A 56 1.63 -6.05 -14.24
CA ILE A 56 0.28 -6.62 -14.41
C ILE A 56 -0.78 -5.72 -13.74
N LEU A 57 -0.44 -5.12 -12.60
CA LEU A 57 -1.35 -4.27 -11.82
C LEU A 57 -1.44 -2.85 -12.39
N SER A 58 -0.38 -2.32 -13.00
CA SER A 58 -0.34 -0.94 -13.50
C SER A 58 -1.48 -0.61 -14.49
N PRO A 59 -1.79 -1.46 -15.50
CA PRO A 59 -2.93 -1.21 -16.38
C PRO A 59 -4.27 -1.27 -15.63
N LEU A 60 -4.41 -2.18 -14.66
CA LEU A 60 -5.63 -2.32 -13.87
C LEU A 60 -5.91 -1.07 -13.01
N TYR A 61 -4.86 -0.41 -12.52
CA TYR A 61 -5.04 0.86 -11.80
C TYR A 61 -5.60 1.95 -12.73
N GLN A 62 -5.11 2.04 -13.96
CA GLN A 62 -5.62 2.99 -14.95
C GLN A 62 -7.09 2.72 -15.30
N GLU A 63 -7.46 1.45 -15.53
CA GLU A 63 -8.85 1.05 -15.80
C GLU A 63 -9.79 1.43 -14.64
N VAL A 64 -9.35 1.23 -13.39
CA VAL A 64 -10.14 1.59 -12.20
C VAL A 64 -10.28 3.10 -12.07
N GLU A 65 -9.23 3.88 -12.34
CA GLU A 65 -9.29 5.34 -12.34
C GLU A 65 -10.27 5.88 -13.40
N GLU A 66 -10.25 5.30 -14.60
CA GLU A 66 -11.17 5.65 -15.69
C GLU A 66 -12.62 5.31 -15.34
N GLU A 67 -12.89 4.11 -14.79
CA GLU A 67 -14.24 3.67 -14.39
C GLU A 67 -14.81 4.53 -13.25
N LEU A 68 -13.96 4.97 -12.32
CA LEU A 68 -14.37 5.78 -11.18
C LEU A 68 -14.36 7.30 -11.46
N GLY A 69 -13.89 7.72 -12.65
CA GLY A 69 -13.78 9.14 -13.01
C GLY A 69 -12.79 9.92 -12.15
N VAL A 70 -11.85 9.23 -11.50
CA VAL A 70 -10.81 9.83 -10.68
C VAL A 70 -9.66 10.20 -11.60
N LYS A 71 -9.32 11.49 -11.70
CA LYS A 71 -8.14 11.91 -12.47
C LYS A 71 -6.88 11.27 -11.86
N PRO A 72 -5.93 10.83 -12.70
CA PRO A 72 -4.72 10.17 -12.21
C PRO A 72 -3.99 11.10 -11.24
N THR A 73 -3.73 10.60 -10.03
CA THR A 73 -2.74 11.20 -9.12
C THR A 73 -1.36 10.68 -9.51
N SER A 74 -1.00 10.82 -10.79
CA SER A 74 0.39 10.77 -11.22
C SER A 74 1.07 12.04 -10.73
N GLY A 75 1.23 12.15 -9.41
CA GLY A 75 2.21 13.04 -8.81
C GLY A 75 3.56 12.58 -9.31
N ASN A 76 4.19 13.44 -10.11
CA ASN A 76 5.59 13.35 -10.52
C ASN A 76 6.42 12.66 -9.45
N ARG A 77 7.02 11.50 -9.77
CA ARG A 77 8.24 11.09 -9.11
C ARG A 77 9.36 11.98 -9.68
N GLU A 78 9.38 13.24 -9.24
CA GLU A 78 10.61 14.01 -9.27
C GLU A 78 11.59 13.27 -8.35
N GLU A 79 12.78 13.01 -8.89
CA GLU A 79 13.96 12.61 -8.12
C GLU A 79 14.23 13.70 -7.08
N GLY A 80 13.59 13.59 -5.92
CA GLY A 80 13.93 14.34 -4.73
C GLY A 80 15.00 13.59 -3.96
N ASP A 81 16.23 14.10 -4.06
CA ASP A 81 17.36 13.74 -3.22
C ASP A 81 16.95 13.63 -1.75
N GLY A 82 17.46 12.59 -1.10
CA GLY A 82 17.17 12.32 0.30
C GLY A 82 17.77 13.40 1.21
N GLU A 83 16.92 13.96 2.07
CA GLU A 83 17.36 14.52 3.35
C GLU A 83 16.50 13.93 4.47
N GLY A 84 17.17 13.22 5.36
CA GLY A 84 16.56 12.59 6.52
C GLY A 84 16.04 13.64 7.50
N MET A 85 14.75 13.55 7.82
CA MET A 85 14.19 14.24 8.99
C MET A 85 14.80 13.63 10.27
N ARG A 86 15.83 14.29 10.79
CA ARG A 86 16.27 14.14 12.19
C ARG A 86 15.22 14.76 13.09
N THR A 87 14.70 13.96 14.02
CA THR A 87 13.96 14.42 15.19
C THR A 87 14.92 15.03 16.20
N GLU A 88 14.89 16.34 16.41
CA GLU A 88 15.48 16.99 17.60
C GLU A 88 14.62 18.21 17.98
N GLY A 89 14.45 18.43 19.29
CA GLY A 89 14.02 19.72 19.84
C GLY A 89 12.67 19.74 20.53
N MET A 90 12.61 19.11 21.71
CA MET A 90 11.61 19.39 22.75
C MET A 90 11.90 20.79 23.31
N GLU A 91 11.03 21.77 23.07
CA GLU A 91 11.04 23.05 23.80
C GLU A 91 9.92 23.01 24.85
N VAL A 92 10.35 23.13 26.11
CA VAL A 92 9.51 23.20 27.29
C VAL A 92 9.24 24.68 27.50
N GLU A 93 8.01 25.14 27.25
CA GLU A 93 7.65 26.53 27.57
C GLU A 93 7.36 26.64 29.07
N GLU A 94 8.09 27.56 29.70
CA GLU A 94 8.10 27.83 31.13
C GLU A 94 6.75 28.37 31.61
N VAL A 95 6.31 27.89 32.77
CA VAL A 95 5.12 28.40 33.47
C VAL A 95 5.54 29.67 34.22
N GLU A 96 5.12 30.84 33.74
CA GLU A 96 5.19 32.07 34.52
C GLU A 96 3.94 32.21 35.42
N GLU A 97 4.21 32.30 36.71
CA GLU A 97 3.32 32.59 37.83
C GLU A 97 3.20 34.12 37.98
N GLU A 98 1.99 34.69 37.98
CA GLU A 98 1.76 36.05 38.50
C GLU A 98 0.45 36.14 39.33
N VAL A 99 0.69 36.44 40.62
CA VAL A 99 -0.07 37.23 41.63
C VAL A 99 -1.45 36.76 42.10
#